data_AF-A0A2N7XN72-F1
#
_entry.id   AF-A0A2N7XN72-F1
#
_cell.length_a   1.000
_cell.length_b   1.000
_cell.length_c   1.000
_cell.angle_alpha   90.00
_cell.angle_beta   90.00
_cell.angle_gamma   90.00
#
_symmetry.space_group_name_H-M   'P 1'
#
loop_
_entity.id
_entity.type
_entity.pdbx_description
1 polymer ?
#
loop_
_entity_poly.entity_id
_entity_poly.type
_entity_poly.pdbx_seq_one_letter_code
_entity_poly.pdbx_strand_id
1 'polypeptide(L)'
;MTIDNSDLIATTTLVLTDMQRALLAELIIDEQRHASRWWTHLNEMRWRNELPEWANDAGAGSHPEYDLWSESRKALNQAIFGSDDPGADQNVREIAL
;
A
#
# COMPACT_ATOMS: atom_id res chain seq x y z
N MET A 1 27.44 -27.34 13.28
CA MET A 1 25.98 -27.26 13.15
C MET A 1 25.68 -25.98 12.40
N THR A 2 25.62 -26.09 11.07
CA THR A 2 25.39 -24.96 10.17
C THR A 2 23.92 -24.64 10.23
N ILE A 3 23.55 -23.44 10.68
CA ILE A 3 22.17 -22.97 10.56
C ILE A 3 21.97 -22.73 9.07
N ASP A 4 21.14 -23.57 8.46
CA ASP A 4 20.77 -23.45 7.06
C ASP A 4 19.88 -22.20 6.89
N ASN A 5 20.39 -21.19 6.18
CA ASN A 5 19.64 -19.96 5.90
C ASN A 5 18.41 -20.22 5.02
N SER A 6 18.27 -21.40 4.41
CA SER A 6 17.09 -21.77 3.64
C SER A 6 15.82 -21.92 4.50
N ASP A 7 15.95 -22.26 5.79
CA ASP A 7 14.80 -22.30 6.72
C ASP A 7 14.35 -20.91 7.15
N LEU A 8 15.24 -19.90 7.11
CA LEU A 8 14.90 -18.52 7.45
C LEU A 8 14.06 -17.86 6.35
N ILE A 9 14.24 -18.27 5.09
CA ILE A 9 13.53 -17.71 3.92
C ILE A 9 12.22 -18.47 3.64
N ALA A 10 12.10 -19.73 4.09
CA ALA A 10 10.83 -20.46 4.09
C ALA A 10 9.84 -19.95 5.16
N THR A 11 10.31 -19.12 6.10
CA THR A 11 9.57 -18.67 7.28
C THR A 11 9.12 -17.22 7.13
N THR A 12 8.12 -16.92 6.30
CA THR A 12 7.18 -15.80 6.62
C THR A 12 5.85 -15.89 5.88
N THR A 13 5.28 -17.08 5.67
CA THR A 13 3.83 -17.13 5.40
C THR A 13 3.13 -16.78 6.70
N LEU A 14 2.95 -15.49 6.95
CA LEU A 14 2.32 -14.97 8.15
C LEU A 14 0.84 -15.36 8.09
N VAL A 15 0.48 -16.47 8.72
CA VAL A 15 -0.89 -16.93 8.80
C VAL A 15 -1.63 -16.01 9.76
N LEU A 16 -2.20 -14.94 9.20
CA LEU A 16 -3.08 -14.02 9.92
C LEU A 16 -4.42 -14.70 10.19
N THR A 17 -4.89 -14.61 11.43
CA THR A 17 -6.29 -14.89 11.75
C THR A 17 -7.21 -13.90 11.03
N ASP A 18 -8.49 -14.24 10.86
CA ASP A 18 -9.45 -13.35 10.19
C ASP A 18 -9.57 -11.99 10.87
N MET A 19 -9.50 -11.95 12.21
CA MET A 19 -9.53 -10.71 12.99
C MET A 19 -8.27 -9.85 12.73
N GLN A 20 -7.09 -10.46 12.66
CA GLN A 20 -5.86 -9.72 12.36
C GLN A 20 -5.85 -9.22 10.92
N ARG A 21 -6.39 -10.00 9.99
CA ARG A 21 -6.53 -9.60 8.58
C ARG A 21 -7.49 -8.42 8.44
N ALA A 22 -8.62 -8.42 9.14
CA ALA A 22 -9.56 -7.30 9.16
C ALA A 22 -8.90 -6.02 9.71
N LEU A 23 -8.21 -6.11 10.84
CA LEU A 23 -7.50 -4.95 11.43
C LEU A 23 -6.38 -4.43 10.52
N LEU A 24 -5.62 -5.33 9.88
CA LEU A 24 -4.59 -4.92 8.91
C LEU A 24 -5.21 -4.18 7.73
N ALA A 25 -6.36 -4.64 7.22
CA ALA A 25 -7.05 -4.00 6.11
C ALA A 25 -7.41 -2.56 6.45
N GLU A 26 -7.99 -2.30 7.63
CA GLU A 26 -8.33 -0.95 8.07
C GLU A 26 -7.10 -0.02 8.13
N LEU A 27 -6.03 -0.48 8.78
CA LEU A 27 -4.78 0.29 8.91
C LEU A 27 -4.14 0.59 7.56
N ILE A 28 -4.11 -0.40 6.67
CA ILE A 28 -3.54 -0.26 5.32
C ILE A 28 -4.40 0.69 4.48
N ILE A 29 -5.73 0.61 4.56
CA ILE A 29 -6.61 1.52 3.81
C ILE A 29 -6.39 2.98 4.25
N ASP A 30 -6.24 3.22 5.55
CA ASP A 30 -5.99 4.57 6.07
C ASP A 30 -4.60 5.10 5.68
N GLU A 31 -3.56 4.25 5.70
CA GLU A 31 -2.24 4.59 5.18
C GLU A 31 -2.30 4.95 3.69
N GLN A 32 -2.99 4.15 2.88
CA GLN A 32 -3.12 4.37 1.44
C GLN A 32 -3.89 5.66 1.13
N ARG A 33 -4.91 6.00 1.93
CA ARG A 33 -5.62 7.29 1.84
C ARG A 33 -4.69 8.46 2.19
N HIS A 34 -3.85 8.30 3.21
CA HIS A 34 -2.87 9.31 3.60
C HIS A 34 -1.83 9.54 2.49
N ALA A 35 -1.27 8.46 1.93
CA ALA A 35 -0.34 8.51 0.81
C ALA A 35 -0.95 9.19 -0.41
N SER A 36 -2.20 8.89 -0.75
CA SER A 36 -2.91 9.54 -1.87
C SER A 36 -3.08 11.05 -1.67
N ARG A 37 -3.36 11.50 -0.45
CA ARG A 37 -3.45 12.95 -0.13
C ARG A 37 -2.10 13.63 -0.29
N TRP A 38 -1.03 13.02 0.19
CA TRP A 38 0.33 13.52 0.00
C TRP A 38 0.71 13.62 -1.47
N TRP A 39 0.37 12.59 -2.25
CA TRP A 39 0.60 12.62 -3.69
C TRP A 39 -0.11 13.81 -4.36
N THR A 40 -1.37 14.08 -4.02
CA THR A 40 -2.11 15.24 -4.53
C THR A 40 -1.40 16.55 -4.19
N HIS A 41 -0.97 16.73 -2.94
CA HIS A 41 -0.25 17.94 -2.54
C HIS A 41 1.07 18.10 -3.31
N LEU A 42 1.84 17.03 -3.47
CA LEU A 42 3.08 17.04 -4.22
C LEU A 42 2.84 17.33 -5.71
N ASN A 43 1.77 16.78 -6.29
CA ASN A 43 1.37 17.03 -7.68
C ASN A 43 1.02 18.51 -7.90
N GLU A 44 0.24 19.10 -6.99
CA GLU A 44 -0.10 20.53 -7.03
C GLU A 44 1.14 21.42 -6.90
N MET A 45 2.02 21.13 -5.94
CA MET A 45 3.27 21.85 -5.76
C MET A 45 4.18 21.72 -6.99
N ARG A 46 4.24 20.53 -7.61
CA ARG A 46 4.99 20.30 -8.85
C ARG A 46 4.50 21.18 -9.99
N TRP A 47 3.17 21.22 -10.18
CA TRP A 47 2.53 22.04 -11.20
C TRP A 47 2.75 23.54 -11.02
N ARG A 48 2.87 23.99 -9.76
CA ARG A 48 3.16 25.39 -9.41
C ARG A 48 4.66 25.72 -9.37
N ASN A 49 5.53 24.74 -9.62
CA ASN A 49 6.98 24.88 -9.47
C ASN A 49 7.40 25.30 -8.05
N GLU A 50 6.66 24.84 -7.05
CA GLU A 50 6.88 25.08 -5.61
C GLU A 50 7.61 23.91 -4.93
N LEU A 51 7.85 22.81 -5.64
CA LEU A 51 8.67 21.71 -5.13
C LEU A 51 10.14 22.10 -5.04
N PRO A 52 10.84 21.73 -3.95
CA PRO A 52 12.30 21.77 -3.91
C PRO A 52 12.91 20.97 -5.07
N GLU A 53 14.05 21.43 -5.59
CA GLU A 53 14.75 20.81 -6.73
C GLU A 53 14.97 19.30 -6.53
N TRP A 54 15.50 18.91 -5.36
CA TRP A 54 15.74 17.49 -5.03
C TRP A 54 14.47 16.61 -5.09
N ALA A 55 13.30 17.17 -4.78
CA ALA A 55 12.03 16.44 -4.83
C ALA A 55 11.50 16.34 -6.26
N ASN A 56 11.68 17.41 -7.04
CA ASN A 56 11.29 17.44 -8.46
C ASN A 56 12.13 16.44 -9.28
N ASP A 57 13.44 16.41 -9.05
CA ASP A 57 14.40 15.49 -9.67
C ASP A 57 14.10 14.02 -9.32
N ALA A 58 13.64 13.77 -8.09
CA ALA A 58 13.18 12.45 -7.65
C ALA A 58 11.82 12.04 -8.27
N GLY A 59 11.16 12.93 -9.02
CA GLY A 59 9.87 12.65 -9.64
C GLY A 59 8.68 12.71 -8.67
N ALA A 60 8.82 13.36 -7.51
CA ALA A 60 7.75 13.45 -6.52
C ALA A 60 6.49 14.10 -7.10
N GLY A 61 5.32 13.54 -6.78
CA GLY A 61 4.02 14.03 -7.25
C GLY A 61 3.81 13.86 -8.75
N SER A 62 4.67 13.08 -9.43
CA SER A 62 4.51 12.77 -10.85
C SER A 62 3.55 11.60 -11.05
N HIS A 63 2.98 11.50 -12.26
CA HIS A 63 2.13 10.37 -12.61
C HIS A 63 2.89 9.03 -12.60
N PRO A 64 4.13 8.93 -13.11
CA PRO A 64 4.92 7.70 -12.99
C PRO A 64 5.15 7.25 -11.54
N GLU A 65 5.38 8.18 -10.62
CA GLU A 65 5.53 7.84 -9.20
C GLU A 65 4.22 7.36 -8.57
N TYR A 66 3.08 7.94 -8.98
CA TYR A 66 1.76 7.42 -8.61
C TYR A 66 1.53 5.99 -9.09
N ASP A 67 1.89 5.71 -10.35
CA ASP A 67 1.69 4.39 -10.96
C ASP A 67 2.50 3.33 -10.21
N LEU A 68 3.76 3.64 -9.86
CA LEU A 68 4.60 2.75 -9.04
C LEU A 68 4.01 2.48 -7.66
N TRP A 69 3.48 3.52 -6.99
CA TRP A 69 2.78 3.35 -5.72
C TRP A 69 1.52 2.49 -5.89
N SER A 70 0.73 2.74 -6.94
CA SER A 70 -0.51 2.01 -7.24
C SER A 70 -0.26 0.52 -7.52
N GLU A 71 0.81 0.20 -8.26
CA GLU A 71 1.23 -1.19 -8.51
C GLU A 71 1.71 -1.87 -7.22
N SER A 72 2.54 -1.19 -6.43
CA SER A 72 3.05 -1.72 -5.16
C SER A 72 1.91 -1.99 -4.17
N ARG A 73 0.93 -1.08 -4.12
CA ARG A 73 -0.31 -1.20 -3.35
C ARG A 73 -1.10 -2.44 -3.74
N LYS A 74 -1.33 -2.67 -5.04
CA LYS A 74 -2.04 -3.86 -5.54
C LYS A 74 -1.30 -5.14 -5.19
N ALA A 75 0.03 -5.17 -5.39
CA ALA A 75 0.85 -6.33 -5.04
C ALA A 75 0.76 -6.68 -3.55
N LEU A 76 0.82 -5.67 -2.67
CA LEU A 76 0.63 -5.84 -1.23
C LEU A 76 -0.76 -6.38 -0.90
N ASN A 77 -1.80 -5.76 -1.48
CA ASN A 77 -3.17 -6.15 -1.23
C ASN A 77 -3.45 -7.59 -1.70
N GLN A 78 -2.91 -8.00 -2.85
CA GLN A 78 -2.96 -9.39 -3.32
C GLN A 78 -2.24 -10.35 -2.38
N ALA A 79 -1.05 -10.00 -1.89
CA ALA A 79 -0.29 -10.86 -0.98
C ALA A 79 -0.97 -11.06 0.38
N ILE A 80 -1.62 -10.02 0.92
CA ILE A 80 -2.23 -10.04 2.25
C ILE A 80 -3.71 -10.43 2.19
N PHE A 81 -4.45 -10.10 1.14
CA PHE A 81 -5.91 -10.28 1.11
C PHE A 81 -6.40 -11.13 -0.06
N GLY A 82 -5.56 -11.39 -1.08
CA GLY A 82 -5.98 -12.06 -2.31
C GLY A 82 -6.93 -11.23 -3.18
N SER A 83 -6.99 -9.92 -2.95
CA SER A 83 -7.83 -8.94 -3.65
C SER A 83 -7.07 -7.64 -3.81
N ASP A 84 -7.31 -6.91 -4.91
CA ASP A 84 -6.70 -5.59 -5.15
C ASP A 84 -7.33 -4.51 -4.26
N ASP A 85 -8.58 -4.72 -3.81
CA ASP A 85 -9.35 -3.79 -3.00
C ASP A 85 -10.00 -4.51 -1.80
N PRO A 86 -9.26 -4.67 -0.69
CA PRO A 86 -9.78 -5.33 0.50
C PRO A 86 -10.91 -4.54 1.19
N GLY A 87 -11.09 -3.24 0.88
CA GLY A 87 -12.13 -2.40 1.45
C GLY A 87 -13.47 -2.49 0.72
N ALA A 88 -13.47 -2.83 -0.57
CA ALA A 88 -14.70 -3.08 -1.33
C ALA A 88 -15.45 -4.31 -0.82
N ASP A 89 -14.73 -5.38 -0.44
CA ASP A 89 -15.33 -6.63 0.06
C ASP A 89 -15.95 -6.48 1.46
N GLN A 90 -15.46 -5.54 2.28
CA GLN A 90 -16.01 -5.26 3.61
C GLN A 90 -17.39 -4.56 3.53
N ASN A 91 -17.57 -3.63 2.59
CA ASN A 91 -18.85 -2.95 2.38
C ASN A 91 -19.97 -3.90 1.95
N VAL A 92 -19.65 -4.98 1.21
CA VAL A 92 -20.66 -5.97 0.78
C VAL A 92 -21.17 -6.81 1.96
N ARG A 93 -20.35 -7.04 3.00
CA ARG A 93 -20.73 -7.83 4.18
C ARG A 93 -21.55 -7.05 5.20
N GLU A 94 -21.37 -5.74 5.27
CA GLU A 94 -22.08 -4.88 6.23
C GLU A 94 -23.49 -4.49 5.77
N ILE A 95 -23.74 -4.46 4.44
CA ILE A 95 -25.07 -4.19 3.85
C ILE A 95 -25.99 -5.43 3.89
N ALA A 96 -25.45 -6.61 4.21
CA ALA A 96 -26.18 -7.88 4.22
C ALA A 96 -26.80 -8.27 5.59
N LEU A 97 -26.84 -7.35 6.55
CA LEU A 97 -27.52 -7.50 7.86
C LEU A 97 -28.77 -6.61 7.93
#